data_AF-A0A1G3XZI2-F1
#
_entry.id   AF-A0A1G3XZI2-F1
#
_cell.length_a   1.000
_cell.length_b   1.000
_cell.length_c   1.000
_cell.angle_alpha   90.00
_cell.angle_beta   90.00
_cell.angle_gamma   90.00
#
_symmetry.space_group_name_H-M   'P 1'
#
loop_
_entity.id
_entity.type
_entity.pdbx_description
1 polymer ?
#
loop_
_entity_poly.entity_id
_entity_poly.type
_entity_poly.pdbx_seq_one_letter_code
_entity_poly.pdbx_strand_id
1 'polypeptide(L)'
;SSYAGLPCTFIRMKGCNLRCSYCDTTYAYHEGRELSEENIISEVRRAGISLVEITGGEPLLQKEVSQLIKRLLDEGYKVLIETNGSLSIREVDKRAVVILDIKTPGSGMCEKMDLSNIDNIKSTDEIKFVITGRNDYEWSKAIIYKYNLIDKCHLLLSPAYGVLPSEKLAKWMIEDRLQVRLNLQLHKYIFGADERGT
;
A
#
# COMPACT_ATOMS: atom_id res chain seq x y z
N SER A 1 0.80 5.71 -3.24
CA SER A 1 0.45 5.17 -4.56
C SER A 1 0.67 6.21 -5.66
N SER A 2 0.56 5.84 -6.94
CA SER A 2 0.53 6.78 -8.08
C SER A 2 -0.74 7.64 -8.14
N TYR A 3 -1.74 7.30 -7.33
CA TYR A 3 -3.01 8.02 -7.13
C TYR A 3 -2.93 9.18 -6.13
N ALA A 4 -1.75 9.42 -5.54
CA ALA A 4 -1.56 10.49 -4.56
C ALA A 4 -2.01 11.85 -5.11
N GLY A 5 -2.84 12.56 -4.34
CA GLY A 5 -3.41 13.87 -4.71
C GLY A 5 -4.84 13.81 -5.25
N LEU A 6 -5.40 12.62 -5.49
CA LEU A 6 -6.80 12.45 -5.85
C LEU A 6 -7.69 12.31 -4.60
N PRO A 7 -8.92 12.87 -4.60
CA PRO A 7 -9.91 12.55 -3.58
C PRO A 7 -10.19 11.04 -3.55
N CYS A 8 -10.20 10.44 -2.36
CA CYS A 8 -10.37 9.01 -2.19
C CYS A 8 -11.09 8.69 -0.88
N THR A 9 -12.07 7.78 -0.94
CA THR A 9 -12.69 7.20 0.26
C THR A 9 -11.82 6.08 0.78
N PHE A 10 -11.33 6.20 2.02
CA PHE A 10 -10.52 5.18 2.68
C PHE A 10 -11.37 4.21 3.52
N ILE A 11 -11.23 2.91 3.25
CA ILE A 11 -11.77 1.84 4.09
C ILE A 11 -10.60 1.17 4.80
N ARG A 12 -10.41 1.53 6.08
CA ARG A 12 -9.32 1.00 6.91
C ARG A 12 -9.80 -0.21 7.72
N MET A 13 -9.35 -1.39 7.32
CA MET A 13 -9.61 -2.65 8.01
C MET A 13 -8.83 -2.73 9.34
N LYS A 14 -9.35 -3.54 10.27
CA LYS A 14 -8.73 -3.82 11.57
C LYS A 14 -7.90 -5.11 11.49
N GLY A 15 -6.79 -5.12 12.23
CA GLY A 15 -5.94 -6.28 12.47
C GLY A 15 -4.80 -6.39 11.46
N CYS A 16 -3.58 -6.67 11.93
CA CYS A 16 -2.40 -6.88 11.08
C CYS A 16 -1.56 -8.06 11.60
N ASN A 17 -1.02 -8.85 10.69
CA ASN A 17 -0.15 -10.00 10.99
C ASN A 17 1.33 -9.63 11.09
N LEU A 18 1.69 -8.38 10.80
CA LEU A 18 3.06 -7.85 10.90
C LEU A 18 3.20 -6.81 12.00
N ARG A 19 4.43 -6.56 12.44
CA ARG A 19 4.78 -5.52 13.44
C ARG A 19 5.95 -4.69 12.94
N CYS A 20 5.75 -4.02 11.80
CA CYS A 20 6.79 -3.22 11.17
C CYS A 20 7.31 -2.15 12.14
N SER A 21 8.63 -2.01 12.24
CA SER A 21 9.32 -1.06 13.12
C SER A 21 8.88 0.41 12.93
N TYR A 22 8.51 0.77 11.70
CA TYR A 22 8.10 2.12 11.29
C TYR A 22 6.59 2.29 11.09
N CYS A 23 5.76 1.36 11.61
CA CYS A 23 4.31 1.45 11.42
C CYS A 23 3.73 2.73 12.03
N ASP A 24 3.08 3.54 11.20
CA ASP A 24 2.40 4.79 11.61
C ASP A 24 0.91 4.57 11.94
N THR A 25 0.40 3.36 11.74
CA THR A 25 -1.02 3.01 11.90
C THR A 25 -1.19 1.88 12.93
N THR A 26 -0.44 1.92 14.04
CA THR A 26 -0.48 0.87 15.09
C THR A 26 -1.85 0.74 15.73
N TYR A 27 -2.65 1.80 15.75
CA TYR A 27 -4.02 1.78 16.23
C TYR A 27 -4.90 0.78 15.46
N ALA A 28 -4.68 0.62 14.15
CA ALA A 28 -5.43 -0.33 13.33
C ALA A 28 -5.14 -1.80 13.68
N TYR A 29 -4.17 -2.10 14.54
CA TYR A 29 -3.97 -3.45 15.06
C TYR A 29 -5.14 -3.91 15.95
N HIS A 30 -5.81 -2.98 16.63
CA HIS A 30 -6.77 -3.28 17.69
C HIS A 30 -8.07 -2.48 17.57
N GLU A 31 -8.00 -1.25 17.08
CA GLU A 31 -9.16 -0.37 16.92
C GLU A 31 -9.94 -0.70 15.64
N GLY A 32 -11.25 -0.64 15.73
CA GLY A 32 -12.17 -0.92 14.64
C GLY A 32 -13.56 -1.25 15.17
N ARG A 33 -14.55 -1.17 14.29
CA ARG A 33 -15.93 -1.58 14.57
C ARG A 33 -16.38 -2.57 13.51
N GLU A 34 -17.25 -3.48 13.90
CA GLU A 34 -17.87 -4.41 12.96
C GLU A 34 -18.94 -3.68 12.15
N LEU A 35 -18.89 -3.82 10.83
CA LEU A 35 -19.87 -3.30 9.90
C LEU A 35 -20.22 -4.40 8.92
N SER A 36 -21.50 -4.51 8.56
CA SER A 36 -21.91 -5.32 7.42
C SER A 36 -21.39 -4.71 6.12
N GLU A 37 -21.27 -5.55 5.08
CA GLU A 37 -20.95 -5.10 3.72
C GLU A 37 -21.85 -3.95 3.27
N GLU A 38 -23.17 -4.06 3.47
CA GLU A 38 -24.13 -3.02 3.07
C GLU A 38 -23.91 -1.69 3.83
N ASN A 39 -23.55 -1.75 5.12
CA ASN A 39 -23.24 -0.54 5.87
C ASN A 39 -21.97 0.14 5.32
N ILE A 40 -20.94 -0.63 4.98
CA ILE A 40 -19.71 -0.09 4.36
C ILE A 40 -20.06 0.57 3.02
N ILE A 41 -20.80 -0.12 2.15
CA ILE A 41 -21.22 0.41 0.85
C ILE A 41 -22.07 1.68 1.01
N SER A 42 -22.97 1.73 1.99
CA SER A 42 -23.78 2.92 2.29
C SER A 42 -22.92 4.13 2.66
N GLU A 43 -21.87 3.94 3.47
CA GLU A 43 -20.91 5.01 3.81
C GLU A 43 -20.12 5.46 2.57
N VAL A 44 -19.68 4.54 1.72
CA VAL A 44 -19.00 4.85 0.45
C VAL A 44 -19.89 5.66 -0.49
N ARG A 45 -21.16 5.25 -0.67
CA ARG A 45 -22.15 6.00 -1.46
C ARG A 45 -22.36 7.40 -0.91
N ARG A 46 -22.40 7.57 0.42
CA ARG A 46 -22.55 8.87 1.07
C ARG A 46 -21.35 9.78 0.84
N ALA A 47 -20.14 9.23 0.80
CA ALA A 47 -18.93 9.99 0.50
C ALA A 47 -18.95 10.57 -0.92
N GLY A 48 -19.60 9.89 -1.88
CA GLY A 48 -19.78 10.40 -3.24
C GLY A 48 -18.48 10.48 -4.06
N ILE A 49 -17.43 9.79 -3.64
CA ILE A 49 -16.12 9.75 -4.30
C ILE A 49 -15.99 8.43 -5.07
N SER A 50 -15.62 8.51 -6.35
CA SER A 50 -15.52 7.34 -7.24
C SER A 50 -14.30 6.46 -7.00
N LEU A 51 -13.27 6.99 -6.32
CA LEU A 51 -12.05 6.27 -5.95
C LEU A 51 -12.12 5.79 -4.51
N VAL A 52 -11.99 4.49 -4.30
CA VAL A 52 -12.03 3.85 -2.98
C VAL A 52 -10.74 3.09 -2.75
N GLU A 53 -10.08 3.32 -1.61
CA GLU A 53 -8.89 2.58 -1.20
C GLU A 53 -9.20 1.73 0.03
N ILE A 54 -9.07 0.42 -0.13
CA ILE A 54 -9.15 -0.56 0.97
C ILE A 54 -7.73 -0.78 1.49
N THR A 55 -7.56 -0.60 2.80
CA THR A 55 -6.27 -0.67 3.49
C THR A 55 -6.48 -1.17 4.93
N GLY A 56 -5.53 -0.95 5.83
CA GLY A 56 -5.75 -1.00 7.27
C GLY A 56 -5.43 -2.33 7.91
N GLY A 57 -4.68 -2.27 9.01
CA GLY A 57 -3.82 -3.38 9.39
C GLY A 57 -3.33 -4.13 8.14
N GLU A 58 -3.68 -5.41 7.98
CA GLU A 58 -3.60 -6.11 6.70
C GLU A 58 -5.01 -6.44 6.18
N PRO A 59 -5.48 -5.85 5.06
CA PRO A 59 -6.85 -6.06 4.60
C PRO A 59 -7.13 -7.52 4.20
N LEU A 60 -6.14 -8.24 3.66
CA LEU A 60 -6.31 -9.64 3.23
C LEU A 60 -6.42 -10.63 4.39
N LEU A 61 -6.30 -10.19 5.65
CA LEU A 61 -6.63 -11.03 6.81
C LEU A 61 -8.13 -11.31 6.93
N GLN A 62 -8.98 -10.44 6.38
CA GLN A 62 -10.43 -10.60 6.43
C GLN A 62 -10.90 -11.24 5.13
N LYS A 63 -11.49 -12.44 5.22
CA LYS A 63 -11.89 -13.24 4.05
C LYS A 63 -12.95 -12.53 3.19
N GLU A 64 -13.76 -11.71 3.84
CA GLU A 64 -14.86 -10.95 3.27
C GLU A 64 -14.39 -9.79 2.38
N VAL A 65 -13.10 -9.40 2.46
CA VAL A 65 -12.58 -8.26 1.68
C VAL A 65 -12.69 -8.48 0.18
N SER A 66 -12.54 -9.72 -0.31
CA SER A 66 -12.69 -10.04 -1.73
C SER A 66 -14.11 -9.80 -2.23
N GLN A 67 -15.12 -10.08 -1.38
CA GLN A 67 -16.52 -9.82 -1.72
C GLN A 67 -16.80 -8.31 -1.76
N LEU A 68 -16.29 -7.55 -0.78
CA LEU A 68 -16.42 -6.10 -0.74
C LEU A 68 -15.76 -5.43 -1.96
N ILE A 69 -14.54 -5.85 -2.33
CA ILE A 69 -13.85 -5.36 -3.54
C ILE A 69 -14.72 -5.59 -4.78
N LYS A 70 -15.18 -6.83 -4.97
CA LYS A 70 -16.04 -7.18 -6.11
C LYS A 70 -17.30 -6.32 -6.13
N ARG A 71 -17.95 -6.13 -4.98
CA ARG A 71 -19.18 -5.34 -4.87
C ARG A 71 -18.96 -3.88 -5.26
N LEU A 72 -17.89 -3.25 -4.77
CA LEU A 72 -17.53 -1.88 -5.13
C LEU A 72 -17.25 -1.74 -6.64
N LEU A 73 -16.51 -2.69 -7.22
CA LEU A 73 -16.24 -2.70 -8.66
C LEU A 73 -17.51 -2.88 -9.48
N ASP A 74 -18.43 -3.75 -9.04
CA ASP A 74 -19.72 -3.96 -9.70
C ASP A 74 -20.63 -2.72 -9.64
N GLU A 75 -20.47 -1.86 -8.62
CA GLU A 75 -21.14 -0.55 -8.52
C GLU A 75 -20.41 0.58 -9.27
N GLY A 76 -19.33 0.28 -9.99
CA GLY A 76 -18.62 1.22 -10.85
C GLY A 76 -17.56 2.07 -10.16
N TYR A 77 -17.20 1.77 -8.90
CA TYR A 77 -16.09 2.43 -8.23
C TYR A 77 -14.75 1.97 -8.80
N LYS A 78 -13.76 2.87 -8.79
CA LYS A 78 -12.36 2.51 -8.96
C LYS A 78 -11.80 2.09 -7.60
N VAL A 79 -11.34 0.84 -7.51
CA VAL A 79 -10.88 0.27 -6.23
C VAL A 79 -9.37 0.09 -6.23
N LEU A 80 -8.74 0.61 -5.19
CA LEU A 80 -7.35 0.33 -4.81
C LEU A 80 -7.35 -0.59 -3.58
N ILE A 81 -6.38 -1.50 -3.50
CA ILE A 81 -6.10 -2.25 -2.26
C ILE A 81 -4.62 -2.12 -1.89
N GLU A 82 -4.34 -1.63 -0.69
CA GLU A 82 -2.98 -1.60 -0.13
C GLU A 82 -2.78 -2.76 0.84
N THR A 83 -1.89 -3.70 0.49
CA THR A 83 -1.55 -4.89 1.28
C THR A 83 -0.06 -4.94 1.59
N ASN A 84 0.30 -5.54 2.73
CA ASN A 84 1.66 -5.69 3.21
C ASN A 84 2.46 -6.80 2.51
N GLY A 85 1.84 -7.54 1.58
CA GLY A 85 2.49 -8.53 0.73
C GLY A 85 2.88 -9.85 1.38
N SER A 86 2.46 -10.10 2.63
CA SER A 86 2.65 -11.40 3.30
C SER A 86 1.57 -12.44 2.98
N LEU A 87 0.45 -12.03 2.38
CA LEU A 87 -0.67 -12.88 2.00
C LEU A 87 -0.86 -12.85 0.48
N SER A 88 -1.43 -13.93 -0.07
CA SER A 88 -1.60 -14.07 -1.51
C SER A 88 -2.62 -13.06 -2.07
N ILE A 89 -2.27 -12.38 -3.15
CA ILE A 89 -3.15 -11.46 -3.89
C ILE A 89 -3.94 -12.17 -5.00
N ARG A 90 -3.82 -13.49 -5.13
CA ARG A 90 -4.39 -14.25 -6.27
C ARG A 90 -5.91 -14.09 -6.38
N GLU A 91 -6.59 -14.10 -5.24
CA GLU A 91 -8.06 -14.03 -5.14
C GLU A 91 -8.61 -12.59 -5.17
N VAL A 92 -7.75 -11.58 -5.32
CA VAL A 92 -8.18 -10.20 -5.52
C VAL A 92 -8.72 -10.05 -6.94
N ASP A 93 -9.92 -9.49 -7.08
CA ASP A 93 -10.54 -9.19 -8.37
C ASP A 93 -9.57 -8.38 -9.25
N LYS A 94 -9.30 -8.88 -10.45
CA LYS A 94 -8.27 -8.31 -11.34
C LYS A 94 -8.62 -6.90 -11.86
N ARG A 95 -9.86 -6.42 -11.69
CA ARG A 95 -10.22 -5.02 -11.99
C ARG A 95 -9.70 -4.03 -10.94
N ALA A 96 -9.43 -4.49 -9.72
CA ALA A 96 -8.82 -3.66 -8.69
C ALA A 96 -7.32 -3.43 -8.96
N VAL A 97 -6.83 -2.29 -8.50
CA VAL A 97 -5.41 -1.96 -8.51
C VAL A 97 -4.80 -2.37 -7.17
N VAL A 98 -3.81 -3.24 -7.22
CA VAL A 98 -3.09 -3.70 -6.03
C VAL A 98 -1.88 -2.80 -5.80
N ILE A 99 -1.73 -2.30 -4.57
CA ILE A 99 -0.52 -1.66 -4.07
C ILE A 99 0.12 -2.66 -3.10
N LEU A 100 1.10 -3.40 -3.60
CA LEU A 100 1.84 -4.41 -2.85
C LEU A 100 3.03 -3.76 -2.14
N ASP A 101 2.94 -3.57 -0.83
CA ASP A 101 4.05 -3.02 -0.03
C ASP A 101 4.98 -4.14 0.44
N ILE A 102 6.02 -4.42 -0.35
CA ILE A 102 7.05 -5.39 0.00
C ILE A 102 7.93 -4.80 1.10
N LYS A 103 7.79 -5.35 2.31
CA LYS A 103 8.50 -4.88 3.49
C LYS A 103 9.99 -5.13 3.38
N THR A 104 10.75 -4.06 3.53
CA THR A 104 12.22 -4.04 3.47
C THR A 104 12.85 -4.50 4.79
N PRO A 105 14.16 -4.81 4.84
CA PRO A 105 14.82 -5.24 6.08
C PRO A 105 14.61 -4.29 7.26
N GLY A 106 14.61 -2.98 7.01
CA GLY A 106 14.36 -1.94 8.02
C GLY A 106 13.02 -2.10 8.74
N SER A 107 12.03 -2.78 8.15
CA SER A 107 10.75 -3.10 8.80
C SER A 107 10.86 -4.15 9.91
N GLY A 108 11.91 -4.98 9.88
CA GLY A 108 12.03 -6.20 10.69
C GLY A 108 11.11 -7.35 10.24
N MET A 109 10.44 -7.22 9.09
CA MET A 109 9.38 -8.14 8.63
C MET A 109 9.61 -8.67 7.21
N CYS A 110 10.76 -8.41 6.57
CA CYS A 110 11.03 -8.80 5.18
C CYS A 110 10.94 -10.32 4.92
N GLU A 111 11.32 -11.14 5.90
CA GLU A 111 11.22 -12.61 5.82
C GLU A 111 9.78 -13.13 5.85
N LYS A 112 8.79 -12.27 6.09
CA LYS A 112 7.36 -12.61 6.07
C LYS A 112 6.71 -12.38 4.70
N MET A 113 7.45 -11.85 3.73
CA MET A 113 6.90 -11.51 2.41
C MET A 113 6.64 -12.77 1.58
N ASP A 114 5.45 -12.85 1.00
CA ASP A 114 5.14 -13.85 -0.02
C ASP A 114 5.53 -13.28 -1.40
N LEU A 115 6.77 -13.54 -1.81
CA LEU A 115 7.28 -13.05 -3.10
C LEU A 115 6.60 -13.72 -4.31
N SER A 116 5.83 -14.79 -4.15
CA SER A 116 5.01 -15.36 -5.23
C SER A 116 3.91 -14.41 -5.69
N ASN A 117 3.57 -13.40 -4.87
CA ASN A 117 2.69 -12.31 -5.27
C ASN A 117 3.19 -11.55 -6.50
N ILE A 118 4.52 -11.48 -6.71
CA ILE A 118 5.12 -10.82 -7.88
C ILE A 118 4.58 -11.45 -9.18
N ASP A 119 4.32 -12.75 -9.22
CA ASP A 119 3.79 -13.43 -10.41
C ASP A 119 2.34 -13.04 -10.74
N ASN A 120 1.63 -12.49 -9.76
CA ASN A 120 0.22 -12.11 -9.88
C ASN A 120 0.00 -10.60 -10.12
N ILE A 121 1.08 -9.82 -10.09
CA ILE A 121 1.09 -8.36 -10.33
C ILE A 121 0.84 -8.06 -11.80
N LYS A 122 -0.05 -7.10 -12.05
CA LYS A 122 -0.40 -6.56 -13.37
C LYS A 122 0.37 -5.27 -13.65
N SER A 123 0.37 -4.82 -14.91
CA SER A 123 0.97 -3.54 -15.31
C SER A 123 0.31 -2.32 -14.67
N THR A 124 -0.97 -2.42 -14.30
CA THR A 124 -1.73 -1.38 -13.59
C THR A 124 -1.48 -1.34 -12.10
N ASP A 125 -0.87 -2.39 -11.54
CA ASP A 125 -0.60 -2.51 -10.11
C ASP A 125 0.68 -1.76 -9.73
N GLU A 126 0.91 -1.63 -8.44
CA GLU A 126 2.04 -0.92 -7.87
C GLU A 126 2.79 -1.81 -6.88
N ILE A 127 4.12 -1.80 -6.94
CA ILE A 127 4.96 -2.34 -5.88
C ILE A 127 5.61 -1.18 -5.13
N LYS A 128 5.39 -1.13 -3.83
CA LYS A 128 5.92 -0.10 -2.92
C LYS A 128 6.98 -0.71 -2.03
N PHE A 129 8.08 0.03 -1.84
CA PHE A 129 9.08 -0.25 -0.82
C PHE A 129 9.20 0.96 0.10
N VAL A 130 9.05 0.75 1.40
CA VAL A 130 9.33 1.79 2.40
C VAL A 130 10.81 1.71 2.79
N ILE A 131 11.52 2.82 2.68
CA ILE A 131 12.98 2.90 2.81
C ILE A 131 13.33 3.65 4.10
N THR A 132 13.97 2.98 5.04
CA THR A 132 14.47 3.57 6.29
C THR A 132 15.92 4.07 6.18
N GLY A 133 16.68 3.54 5.22
CA GLY A 133 18.09 3.89 5.04
C GLY A 133 18.70 3.27 3.80
N ARG A 134 20.04 3.37 3.66
CA ARG A 134 20.76 2.91 2.46
C ARG A 134 20.65 1.39 2.26
N ASN A 135 20.61 0.62 3.35
CA ASN A 135 20.45 -0.84 3.28
C ASN A 135 19.13 -1.23 2.60
N ASP A 136 18.01 -0.61 2.99
CA ASP A 136 16.71 -0.87 2.37
C ASP A 136 16.71 -0.47 0.89
N TYR A 137 17.34 0.66 0.56
CA TYR A 137 17.44 1.14 -0.81
C TYR A 137 18.18 0.15 -1.73
N GLU A 138 19.37 -0.33 -1.32
CA GLU A 138 20.13 -1.32 -2.09
C GLU A 138 19.40 -2.67 -2.16
N TRP A 139 18.76 -3.07 -1.06
CA TRP A 139 17.95 -4.29 -1.02
C TRP A 139 16.77 -4.22 -2.01
N SER A 140 16.03 -3.10 -2.01
CA SER A 140 14.92 -2.87 -2.94
C SER A 140 15.40 -2.86 -4.38
N LYS A 141 16.53 -2.22 -4.69
CA LYS A 141 17.16 -2.30 -6.03
C LYS A 141 17.46 -3.72 -6.44
N ALA A 142 18.05 -4.53 -5.55
CA ALA A 142 18.36 -5.92 -5.83
C ALA A 142 17.10 -6.73 -6.15
N ILE A 143 16.00 -6.54 -5.41
CA ILE A 143 14.70 -7.17 -5.70
C ILE A 143 14.14 -6.69 -7.06
N ILE A 144 14.17 -5.38 -7.32
CA ILE A 144 13.69 -4.79 -8.58
C ILE A 144 14.39 -5.44 -9.79
N TYR A 145 15.72 -5.54 -9.75
CA TYR A 145 16.49 -6.15 -10.85
C TYR A 145 16.30 -7.67 -10.91
N LYS A 146 16.31 -8.36 -9.77
CA LYS A 146 16.15 -9.82 -9.71
C LYS A 146 14.85 -10.28 -10.37
N TYR A 147 13.76 -9.53 -10.19
CA TYR A 147 12.44 -9.89 -10.72
C TYR A 147 12.01 -9.08 -11.95
N ASN A 148 12.94 -8.31 -12.54
CA ASN A 148 12.68 -7.43 -13.68
C ASN A 148 11.42 -6.55 -13.53
N LEU A 149 11.30 -5.87 -12.38
CA LEU A 149 10.05 -5.19 -12.03
C LEU A 149 9.83 -3.86 -12.79
N ILE A 150 10.89 -3.29 -13.37
CA ILE A 150 10.84 -1.98 -14.07
C ILE A 150 9.84 -2.01 -15.22
N ASP A 151 9.84 -3.09 -16.01
CA ASP A 151 8.95 -3.24 -17.16
C ASP A 151 7.61 -3.89 -16.78
N LYS A 152 7.45 -4.31 -15.52
CA LYS A 152 6.32 -5.13 -15.08
C LYS A 152 5.16 -4.32 -14.52
N CYS A 153 5.44 -3.28 -13.74
CA CYS A 153 4.42 -2.52 -13.00
C CYS A 153 4.94 -1.16 -12.54
N HIS A 154 4.11 -0.36 -11.88
CA HIS A 154 4.56 0.89 -11.27
C HIS A 154 5.38 0.62 -10.00
N LEU A 155 6.59 1.18 -9.95
CA LEU A 155 7.48 1.03 -8.82
C LEU A 155 7.53 2.30 -7.97
N LEU A 156 7.36 2.14 -6.65
CA LEU A 156 7.37 3.23 -5.68
C LEU A 156 8.47 3.02 -4.62
N LEU A 157 9.30 4.04 -4.40
CA LEU A 157 10.14 4.13 -3.22
C LEU A 157 9.61 5.22 -2.30
N SER A 158 9.20 4.84 -1.10
CA SER A 158 8.67 5.75 -0.08
C SER A 158 9.68 5.91 1.05
N PRO A 159 10.16 7.12 1.37
CA PRO A 159 10.96 7.30 2.57
C PRO A 159 10.08 7.04 3.80
N ALA A 160 10.59 6.30 4.79
CA ALA A 160 9.92 6.19 6.08
C ALA A 160 9.89 7.58 6.74
N TYR A 161 8.69 8.10 6.99
CA TYR A 161 8.50 9.45 7.51
C TYR A 161 9.18 9.65 8.86
N GLY A 162 9.87 10.78 9.03
CA GLY A 162 10.66 11.07 10.23
C GLY A 162 11.96 10.26 10.38
N VAL A 163 12.20 9.28 9.50
CA VAL A 163 13.38 8.39 9.56
C VAL A 163 14.36 8.72 8.43
N LEU A 164 13.90 8.73 7.18
CA LEU A 164 14.74 9.02 6.02
C LEU A 164 14.31 10.36 5.39
N PRO A 165 15.20 11.37 5.32
CA PRO A 165 14.92 12.58 4.56
C PRO A 165 14.64 12.26 3.08
N SER A 166 13.53 12.76 2.55
CA SER A 166 13.10 12.52 1.16
C SER A 166 14.14 12.97 0.13
N GLU A 167 14.82 14.10 0.40
CA GLU A 167 15.94 14.59 -0.42
C GLU A 167 17.05 13.54 -0.57
N LYS A 168 17.37 12.82 0.51
CA LYS A 168 18.43 11.81 0.50
C LYS A 168 18.06 10.63 -0.40
N LEU A 169 16.82 10.15 -0.29
CA LEU A 169 16.31 9.09 -1.16
C LEU A 169 16.28 9.54 -2.63
N ALA A 170 15.84 10.78 -2.91
CA ALA A 170 15.83 11.33 -4.25
C ALA A 170 17.24 11.40 -4.86
N LYS A 171 18.25 11.83 -4.09
CA LYS A 171 19.66 11.85 -4.54
C LYS A 171 20.15 10.46 -4.94
N TRP A 172 19.89 9.45 -4.12
CA TRP A 172 20.28 8.06 -4.44
C TRP A 172 19.64 7.58 -5.74
N MET A 173 18.34 7.84 -5.92
CA MET A 173 17.62 7.47 -7.14
C MET A 173 18.20 8.15 -8.39
N ILE A 174 18.60 9.42 -8.28
CA ILE A 174 19.24 10.18 -9.37
C ILE A 174 20.63 9.62 -9.68
N GLU A 175 21.45 9.38 -8.65
CA GLU A 175 22.80 8.82 -8.76
C GLU A 175 22.78 7.49 -9.53
N ASP A 176 21.83 6.61 -9.21
CA ASP A 176 21.68 5.30 -9.86
C ASP A 176 20.83 5.33 -11.15
N ARG A 177 20.25 6.49 -11.50
CA ARG A 177 19.29 6.65 -12.61
C ARG A 177 18.13 5.66 -12.55
N LEU A 178 17.74 5.28 -11.33
CA LEU A 178 16.77 4.23 -11.07
C LEU A 178 15.36 4.69 -11.52
N GLN A 179 14.77 3.98 -12.47
CA GLN A 179 13.46 4.30 -13.06
C GLN A 179 12.31 3.90 -12.13
N VAL A 180 12.19 4.60 -11.00
CA VAL A 180 11.15 4.39 -9.99
C VAL A 180 10.60 5.73 -9.52
N ARG A 181 9.37 5.73 -9.00
CA ARG A 181 8.73 6.95 -8.51
C ARG A 181 9.02 7.17 -7.03
N LEU A 182 9.47 8.37 -6.67
CA LEU A 182 9.50 8.80 -5.28
C LEU A 182 8.07 8.99 -4.79
N ASN A 183 7.65 8.24 -3.77
CA ASN A 183 6.31 8.33 -3.20
C ASN A 183 6.37 8.98 -1.81
N LEU A 184 5.93 10.24 -1.72
CA LEU A 184 5.81 10.93 -0.43
C LEU A 184 4.44 10.66 0.20
N GLN A 185 4.41 10.58 1.53
CA GLN A 185 3.17 10.54 2.31
C GLN A 185 2.57 11.96 2.39
N LEU A 186 2.01 12.45 1.28
CA LEU A 186 1.51 13.84 1.14
C LEU A 186 0.59 14.28 2.28
N HIS A 187 -0.29 13.38 2.75
CA HIS A 187 -1.21 13.67 3.86
C HIS A 187 -0.48 14.15 5.12
N LYS A 188 0.73 13.65 5.43
CA LYS A 188 1.49 14.08 6.61
C LYS A 188 2.02 15.51 6.49
N TYR A 189 2.24 15.98 5.26
CA TYR A 189 2.65 17.36 5.01
C TYR A 189 1.47 18.33 5.01
N ILE A 190 0.27 17.85 4.67
CA ILE A 190 -0.94 18.68 4.56
C ILE A 190 -1.65 18.78 5.92
N PHE A 191 -1.86 17.65 6.58
CA PHE A 191 -2.69 17.53 7.79
C PHE A 191 -1.87 17.29 9.07
N GLY A 192 -0.59 16.95 8.94
CA GLY A 192 0.25 16.50 10.06
C GLY A 192 0.34 14.98 10.15
N ALA A 193 1.35 14.50 10.88
CA ALA A 193 1.70 13.08 10.92
C ALA A 193 0.72 12.21 11.72
N ASP A 194 0.00 12.82 12.68
CA ASP A 194 -0.85 12.12 13.64
C ASP A 194 -2.35 12.26 13.34
N GLU A 195 -2.71 13.03 12.31
CA GLU A 195 -4.11 13.30 11.96
C GLU A 195 -4.78 12.05 11.36
N ARG A 196 -6.03 11.77 11.76
CA ARG A 196 -6.80 10.60 11.35
C ARG A 196 -8.14 10.99 10.73
N GLY A 197 -8.51 10.33 9.63
CA GLY A 197 -9.89 10.35 9.11
C GLY A 197 -10.30 11.66 8.44
N THR A 198 -9.35 12.37 7.83
CA THR A 198 -9.58 13.58 7.03
C THR A 198 -10.13 13.31 5.64
#